data_AF-A0A0A2SPF3-F1
#
_entry.id   AF-A0A0A2SPF3-F1
#
_cell.length_a   1.000
_cell.length_b   1.000
_cell.length_c   1.000
_cell.angle_alpha   90.00
_cell.angle_beta   90.00
_cell.angle_gamma   90.00
#
_symmetry.space_group_name_H-M   'P 1'
#
loop_
_entity.id
_entity.type
_entity.pdbx_description
1 polymer ?
#
loop_
_entity_poly.entity_id
_entity_poly.type
_entity_poly.pdbx_seq_one_letter_code
_entity_poly.pdbx_strand_id
1 'polypeptide(L)'
;MIKSFGVARDEAHLNRLLAEAESYKQHLERHSPKGKALKILSEEDISQCRSYNTGFLDVYGQAFASTFQSIKTKEHILDKLKKLVVMRIAEPCSKRRTALISDEYGMNCQLDSLYKVMDQITDPIKNDIKQTIYQRTSQLLSEQKQSIDVLFYDLTTIYFETNTQDELRDFGFSKDGKHQHVQIMVALIVTKEGLPIDYEELPGNSYEGHTLLPVLDKIKARYHIDKTVIVADAALMNKINLVELDTQGIEYIIAARIKNTKKHIKEAILDPEGYQIISHATETESLKDIVRTKTLASEEGDILFVYHSTKRARKDAHDRAKALERIQKHLNSSTKSKLTGSLKKPYVTISKDCTIQIDEKKLEKDALFDGFWGVRTNIKNAVPTEILGHYRGLWQVEQTFRIAKSNLEIRPVFHYTPRRIRAHFLLCFMALALIRFVEFTLKTNQILLPPEQLSLLLHRMRKVRVTNKDNQHFEILEDPPNELMPVYQALKIKWHKKFQYLPCL
;
A
#
# COMPACT_ATOMS: atom_id res chain seq x y z
N MET A 1 -1.74 27.95 31.60
CA MET A 1 -1.78 26.79 30.66
C MET A 1 -1.33 27.30 29.30
N ILE A 2 -0.45 26.57 28.60
CA ILE A 2 -0.06 26.93 27.22
C ILE A 2 -0.97 26.14 26.27
N LYS A 3 -1.62 26.85 25.34
CA LYS A 3 -2.50 26.30 24.30
C LYS A 3 -2.07 26.89 22.98
N SER A 4 -1.99 26.04 21.97
CA SER A 4 -1.73 26.46 20.59
C SER A 4 -3.06 26.67 19.88
N PHE A 5 -3.16 27.76 19.12
CA PHE A 5 -4.37 28.10 18.36
C PHE A 5 -4.30 27.62 16.92
N GLY A 6 -3.10 27.27 16.44
CA GLY A 6 -2.89 26.74 15.10
C GLY A 6 -1.61 27.27 14.47
N VAL A 7 -1.47 27.05 13.17
CA VAL A 7 -0.43 27.68 12.34
C VAL A 7 -1.16 28.49 11.27
N ALA A 8 -0.85 29.78 11.20
CA ALA A 8 -1.44 30.65 10.19
C ALA A 8 -0.92 30.28 8.79
N ARG A 9 -1.81 30.28 7.80
CA ARG A 9 -1.47 30.05 6.38
C ARG A 9 -1.38 31.34 5.59
N ASP A 10 -2.02 32.38 6.11
CA ASP A 10 -2.09 33.72 5.58
C ASP A 10 -2.36 34.69 6.75
N GLU A 11 -2.28 35.98 6.47
CA GLU A 11 -2.41 37.05 7.47
C GLU A 11 -3.82 37.14 8.07
N ALA A 12 -4.86 36.83 7.29
CA ALA A 12 -6.24 36.81 7.78
C ALA A 12 -6.46 35.67 8.79
N HIS A 13 -5.89 34.49 8.52
CA HIS A 13 -5.90 33.35 9.41
C HIS A 13 -5.10 33.66 10.68
N LEU A 14 -3.94 34.33 10.57
CA LEU A 14 -3.16 34.78 11.73
C LEU A 14 -3.99 35.64 12.67
N ASN A 15 -4.68 36.65 12.15
CA ASN A 15 -5.51 37.55 12.95
C ASN A 15 -6.65 36.80 13.67
N ARG A 16 -7.25 35.79 13.03
CA ARG A 16 -8.25 34.93 13.66
C ARG A 16 -7.65 34.14 14.82
N LEU A 17 -6.50 33.50 14.61
CA LEU A 17 -5.81 32.72 15.64
C LEU A 17 -5.39 33.59 16.83
N LEU A 18 -4.94 34.82 16.58
CA LEU A 18 -4.60 35.78 17.63
C LEU A 18 -5.83 36.20 18.45
N ALA A 19 -6.98 36.44 17.80
CA ALA A 19 -8.22 36.76 18.50
C ALA A 19 -8.71 35.61 19.38
N GLU A 20 -8.64 34.37 18.89
CA GLU A 20 -8.94 33.17 19.69
C GLU A 20 -7.98 33.00 20.87
N ALA A 21 -6.69 33.30 20.65
CA ALA A 21 -5.67 33.25 21.69
C ALA A 21 -5.94 34.26 22.81
N GLU A 22 -6.28 35.50 22.46
CA GLU A 22 -6.58 36.54 23.43
C GLU A 22 -7.87 36.22 24.21
N SER A 23 -8.91 35.72 23.52
CA SER A 23 -10.15 35.27 24.16
C SER A 23 -9.89 34.15 25.19
N TYR A 24 -9.06 33.17 24.83
CA TYR A 24 -8.70 32.07 25.73
C TYR A 24 -7.83 32.54 26.90
N LYS A 25 -6.90 33.46 26.68
CA LYS A 25 -6.09 34.07 27.73
C LYS A 25 -6.98 34.76 28.76
N GLN A 26 -7.93 35.58 28.33
CA GLN A 26 -8.91 36.22 29.22
C GLN A 26 -9.76 35.21 29.98
N HIS A 27 -10.16 34.11 29.33
CA HIS A 27 -10.87 33.02 30.00
C HIS A 27 -10.01 32.37 31.09
N LEU A 28 -8.73 32.10 30.83
CA LEU A 28 -7.81 31.51 31.80
C LEU A 28 -7.52 32.44 32.98
N GLU A 29 -7.37 33.74 32.77
CA GLU A 29 -7.17 34.73 33.84
C GLU A 29 -8.37 34.75 34.80
N ARG A 30 -9.58 34.49 34.30
CA ARG A 30 -10.81 34.42 35.10
C ARG A 30 -11.01 33.08 35.84
N HIS A 31 -10.40 31.98 35.36
CA HIS A 31 -10.75 30.62 35.81
C HIS A 31 -9.56 29.73 36.23
N SER A 32 -8.29 30.15 36.12
CA SER A 32 -7.15 29.27 36.41
C SER A 32 -6.86 29.04 37.90
N PRO A 33 -6.47 27.81 38.30
CA PRO A 33 -6.07 27.49 39.67
C PRO A 33 -4.69 28.06 40.04
N LYS A 34 -4.51 28.40 41.33
CA LYS A 34 -3.26 28.86 41.95
C LYS A 34 -2.20 27.74 41.97
N GLY A 35 -1.51 27.50 40.86
CA GLY A 35 -0.37 26.57 40.74
C GLY A 35 0.93 27.28 40.35
N LYS A 36 2.08 26.58 40.45
CA LYS A 36 3.38 27.06 39.94
C LYS A 36 3.25 27.34 38.44
N ALA A 37 3.12 28.62 38.07
CA ALA A 37 3.11 29.05 36.69
C ALA A 37 4.56 29.11 36.17
N LEU A 38 4.78 28.60 34.97
CA LEU A 38 6.00 28.91 34.21
C LEU A 38 5.97 30.42 33.96
N LYS A 39 6.81 31.19 34.67
CA LYS A 39 6.94 32.62 34.41
C LYS A 39 7.80 32.78 33.16
N ILE A 40 7.19 33.17 32.06
CA ILE A 40 7.89 33.69 30.89
C ILE A 40 8.35 35.10 31.31
N LEU A 41 9.66 35.30 31.44
CA LEU A 41 10.22 36.52 32.04
C LEU A 41 10.70 37.52 30.97
N SER A 42 10.77 37.11 29.70
CA SER A 42 11.23 37.96 28.60
C SER A 42 10.71 37.50 27.22
N GLU A 43 10.76 38.41 26.23
CA GLU A 43 10.50 38.09 24.81
C GLU A 43 11.51 37.07 24.25
N GLU A 44 12.74 37.04 24.78
CA GLU A 44 13.75 36.03 24.42
C GLU A 44 13.29 34.60 24.75
N ASP A 45 12.64 34.39 25.90
CA ASP A 45 12.08 33.07 26.29
C ASP A 45 10.99 32.60 25.30
N ILE A 46 10.29 33.54 24.65
CA ILE A 46 9.28 33.25 23.62
C ILE A 46 9.94 32.99 22.27
N SER A 47 11.01 33.72 21.92
CA SER A 47 11.75 33.55 20.66
C SER A 47 12.37 32.16 20.49
N GLN A 48 12.67 31.48 21.61
CA GLN A 48 13.22 30.13 21.63
C GLN A 48 12.16 29.03 21.66
N CYS A 49 10.87 29.41 21.73
CA CYS A 49 9.76 28.48 21.75
C CYS A 49 9.63 27.77 20.40
N ARG A 50 9.62 26.42 20.43
CA ARG A 50 9.45 25.60 19.22
C ARG A 50 8.30 24.63 19.39
N SER A 51 7.34 24.64 18.47
CA SER A 51 6.30 23.61 18.36
C SER A 51 6.76 22.55 17.37
N TYR A 52 6.55 21.28 17.71
CA TYR A 52 6.88 20.16 16.84
C TYR A 52 5.88 19.00 17.02
N ASN A 53 5.70 18.21 15.98
CA ASN A 53 4.89 17.00 16.00
C ASN A 53 5.63 15.86 16.72
N THR A 54 4.95 15.17 17.63
CA THR A 54 5.49 13.98 18.33
C THR A 54 4.76 12.69 17.94
N GLY A 55 3.53 12.78 17.42
CA GLY A 55 2.65 11.61 17.23
C GLY A 55 3.24 10.54 16.33
N PHE A 56 3.90 10.92 15.22
CA PHE A 56 4.53 9.95 14.33
C PHE A 56 5.71 9.24 14.98
N LEU A 57 6.54 9.97 15.74
CA LEU A 57 7.67 9.38 16.45
C LEU A 57 7.21 8.50 17.61
N ASP A 58 6.13 8.86 18.30
CA ASP A 58 5.54 8.04 19.35
C ASP A 58 5.08 6.69 18.78
N VAL A 59 4.21 6.73 17.76
CA VAL A 59 3.59 5.52 17.19
C VAL A 59 4.59 4.72 16.37
N TYR A 60 5.13 5.32 15.31
CA TYR A 60 5.97 4.61 14.36
C TYR A 60 7.42 4.51 14.81
N GLY A 61 7.90 5.42 15.66
CA GLY A 61 9.22 5.27 16.28
C GLY A 61 9.26 4.14 17.30
N GLN A 62 8.21 3.97 18.12
CA GLN A 62 8.10 2.82 19.02
C GLN A 62 7.91 1.52 18.24
N ALA A 63 7.05 1.51 17.21
CA ALA A 63 6.88 0.34 16.34
C ALA A 63 8.18 -0.03 15.61
N PHE A 64 8.96 0.97 15.15
CA PHE A 64 10.28 0.75 14.58
C PHE A 64 11.23 0.15 15.61
N ALA A 65 11.32 0.72 16.80
CA ALA A 65 12.23 0.26 17.84
C ALA A 65 11.93 -1.19 18.26
N SER A 66 10.66 -1.54 18.47
CA SER A 66 10.26 -2.90 18.85
C SER A 66 10.49 -3.92 17.74
N THR A 67 10.32 -3.50 16.48
CA THR A 67 10.51 -4.39 15.32
C THR A 67 11.99 -4.60 15.02
N PHE A 68 12.78 -3.53 14.98
CA PHE A 68 14.13 -3.52 14.40
C PHE A 68 15.28 -3.49 15.42
N GLN A 69 14.99 -3.73 16.71
CA GLN A 69 16.01 -3.75 17.79
C GLN A 69 17.13 -4.78 17.57
N SER A 70 16.86 -5.88 16.86
CA SER A 70 17.79 -7.00 16.67
C SER A 70 18.66 -6.90 15.41
N ILE A 71 18.51 -5.83 14.61
CA ILE A 71 19.32 -5.66 13.39
C ILE A 71 20.79 -5.50 13.76
N LYS A 72 21.66 -6.28 13.12
CA LYS A 72 23.11 -6.22 13.27
C LYS A 72 23.70 -5.01 12.55
N THR A 73 23.49 -3.82 13.11
CA THR A 73 24.07 -2.57 12.60
C THR A 73 24.48 -1.64 13.73
N LYS A 74 25.22 -0.57 13.41
CA LYS A 74 25.61 0.43 14.41
C LYS A 74 24.39 1.22 14.85
N GLU A 75 24.28 1.52 16.14
CA GLU A 75 23.13 2.21 16.73
C GLU A 75 22.79 3.54 16.02
N HIS A 76 23.81 4.33 15.67
CA HIS A 76 23.61 5.59 14.95
C HIS A 76 23.04 5.41 13.54
N ILE A 77 23.26 4.25 12.89
CA ILE A 77 22.65 3.92 11.59
C ILE A 77 21.19 3.59 11.82
N LEU A 78 20.89 2.78 12.82
CA LEU A 78 19.52 2.38 13.17
C LEU A 78 18.65 3.59 13.56
N ASP A 79 19.19 4.54 14.34
CA ASP A 79 18.48 5.77 14.71
C ASP A 79 18.17 6.65 13.48
N LYS A 80 19.13 6.78 12.55
CA LYS A 80 18.92 7.52 11.30
C LYS A 80 17.93 6.82 10.37
N LEU A 81 17.95 5.48 10.31
CA LEU A 81 16.95 4.69 9.59
C LEU A 81 15.56 4.90 10.19
N LYS A 82 15.42 4.85 11.53
CA LYS A 82 14.17 5.16 12.24
C LYS A 82 13.63 6.52 11.82
N LYS A 83 14.46 7.56 11.89
CA LYS A 83 14.09 8.92 11.48
C LYS A 83 13.64 8.97 10.01
N LEU A 84 14.39 8.35 9.10
CA LEU A 84 14.04 8.30 7.68
C LEU A 84 12.72 7.58 7.41
N VAL A 85 12.48 6.45 8.08
CA VAL A 85 11.26 5.65 7.92
C VAL A 85 10.06 6.37 8.52
N VAL A 86 10.18 6.93 9.73
CA VAL A 86 9.10 7.70 10.35
C VAL A 86 8.77 8.94 9.53
N MET A 87 9.77 9.69 9.06
CA MET A 87 9.55 10.83 8.17
C MET A 87 8.94 10.43 6.84
N ARG A 88 9.27 9.25 6.31
CA ARG A 88 8.64 8.71 5.10
C ARG A 88 7.16 8.36 5.30
N ILE A 89 6.75 7.99 6.52
CA ILE A 89 5.34 7.76 6.87
C ILE A 89 4.61 9.09 7.10
N ALA A 90 5.26 10.04 7.77
CA ALA A 90 4.66 11.33 8.12
C ALA A 90 4.52 12.26 6.92
N GLU A 91 5.62 12.49 6.21
CA GLU A 91 5.74 13.43 5.10
C GLU A 91 6.61 12.83 3.99
N PRO A 92 6.02 11.98 3.14
CA PRO A 92 6.71 11.41 1.99
C PRO A 92 7.23 12.52 1.07
N CYS A 93 8.56 12.63 0.95
CA CYS A 93 9.18 13.66 0.13
C CYS A 93 10.65 13.33 -0.20
N SER A 94 11.33 14.17 -0.98
CA SER A 94 12.77 14.01 -1.23
C SER A 94 13.58 14.08 0.07
N LYS A 95 14.75 13.43 0.12
CA LYS A 95 15.63 13.48 1.31
C LYS A 95 16.06 14.90 1.67
N ARG A 96 16.16 15.79 0.68
CA ARG A 96 16.38 17.23 0.88
C ARG A 96 15.22 17.87 1.63
N ARG A 97 13.97 17.62 1.21
CA ARG A 97 12.80 18.14 1.92
C ARG A 97 12.69 17.54 3.32
N THR A 98 12.94 16.24 3.48
CA THR A 98 12.98 15.59 4.81
C THR A 98 13.94 16.29 5.77
N ALA A 99 15.15 16.63 5.33
CA ALA A 99 16.12 17.35 6.15
C ALA A 99 15.68 18.78 6.52
N LEU A 100 14.88 19.44 5.67
CA LEU A 100 14.38 20.79 5.92
C LEU A 100 13.26 20.83 6.97
N ILE A 101 12.40 19.80 6.99
CA ILE A 101 11.21 19.77 7.84
C ILE A 101 11.37 18.87 9.07
N SER A 102 12.49 18.16 9.23
CA SER A 102 12.64 17.18 10.31
C SER A 102 12.46 17.80 11.69
N ASP A 103 12.90 19.06 11.86
CA ASP A 103 12.79 19.79 13.13
C ASP A 103 11.32 20.01 13.52
N GLU A 104 10.41 20.15 12.54
CA GLU A 104 8.95 20.22 12.75
C GLU A 104 8.38 18.91 13.32
N TYR A 105 9.12 17.81 13.24
CA TYR A 105 8.79 16.48 13.77
C TYR A 105 9.65 16.10 14.98
N GLY A 106 10.33 17.07 15.59
CA GLY A 106 11.20 16.84 16.75
C GLY A 106 12.46 16.05 16.42
N MET A 107 12.84 15.98 15.14
CA MET A 107 14.01 15.25 14.65
C MET A 107 15.03 16.22 14.05
N ASN A 108 16.30 16.12 14.44
CA ASN A 108 17.36 16.84 13.74
C ASN A 108 18.04 15.92 12.72
N CYS A 109 17.78 16.15 11.43
CA CYS A 109 18.28 15.34 10.32
C CYS A 109 19.13 16.19 9.36
N GLN A 110 20.45 16.08 9.45
CA GLN A 110 21.34 16.69 8.46
C GLN A 110 21.34 15.95 7.12
N LEU A 111 21.25 16.70 6.01
CA LEU A 111 21.11 16.15 4.66
C LEU A 111 22.20 15.13 4.30
N ASP A 112 23.47 15.48 4.50
CA ASP A 112 24.60 14.60 4.18
C ASP A 112 24.57 13.31 4.99
N SER A 113 24.13 13.40 6.25
CA SER A 113 23.96 12.24 7.11
C SER A 113 22.88 11.28 6.60
N LEU A 114 21.80 11.81 6.01
CA LEU A 114 20.74 10.98 5.44
C LEU A 114 21.26 10.19 4.23
N TYR A 115 21.97 10.84 3.31
CA TYR A 115 22.54 10.16 2.14
C TYR A 115 23.63 9.16 2.53
N LYS A 116 24.51 9.50 3.48
CA LYS A 116 25.53 8.57 3.99
C LYS A 116 24.90 7.29 4.55
N VAL A 117 23.78 7.39 5.26
CA VAL A 117 23.08 6.20 5.77
C VAL A 117 22.48 5.37 4.66
N MET A 118 21.89 6.00 3.63
CA MET A 118 21.40 5.25 2.47
C MET A 118 22.51 4.48 1.78
N ASP A 119 23.70 5.09 1.68
CA ASP A 119 24.86 4.40 1.14
C ASP A 119 25.29 3.25 2.08
N GLN A 120 25.20 3.41 3.40
CA GLN A 120 25.56 2.35 4.35
C GLN A 120 24.61 1.14 4.38
N ILE A 121 23.45 1.17 3.71
CA ILE A 121 22.58 0.01 3.56
C ILE A 121 23.20 -0.97 2.55
N THR A 122 23.91 -1.96 3.09
CA THR A 122 24.51 -3.07 2.33
C THR A 122 23.53 -4.22 2.15
N ASP A 123 23.82 -5.18 1.26
CA ASP A 123 22.95 -6.35 1.05
C ASP A 123 22.74 -7.18 2.33
N PRO A 124 23.74 -7.42 3.20
CA PRO A 124 23.51 -8.05 4.50
C PRO A 124 22.49 -7.29 5.37
N ILE A 125 22.61 -5.96 5.47
CA ILE A 125 21.67 -5.14 6.24
C ILE A 125 20.27 -5.19 5.61
N LYS A 126 20.16 -5.15 4.28
CA LYS A 126 18.89 -5.30 3.55
C LYS A 126 18.24 -6.64 3.87
N ASN A 127 19.00 -7.74 3.83
CA ASN A 127 18.50 -9.08 4.11
C ASN A 127 18.09 -9.22 5.59
N ASP A 128 18.88 -8.67 6.52
CA ASP A 128 18.53 -8.66 7.95
C ASP A 128 17.23 -7.88 8.21
N ILE A 129 17.02 -6.73 7.56
CA ILE A 129 15.77 -5.95 7.63
C ILE A 129 14.59 -6.77 7.12
N LYS A 130 14.72 -7.40 5.95
CA LYS A 130 13.68 -8.24 5.36
C LYS A 130 13.33 -9.44 6.25
N GLN A 131 14.35 -10.11 6.78
CA GLN A 131 14.20 -11.19 7.75
C GLN A 131 13.47 -10.75 9.00
N THR A 132 13.79 -9.57 9.52
CA THR A 132 13.14 -8.99 10.69
C THR A 132 11.67 -8.69 10.43
N ILE A 133 11.33 -8.15 9.25
CA ILE A 133 9.94 -7.90 8.84
C ILE A 133 9.18 -9.22 8.75
N TYR A 134 9.75 -10.24 8.10
CA TYR A 134 9.14 -11.57 8.03
C TYR A 134 8.87 -12.15 9.42
N GLN A 135 9.88 -12.17 10.30
CA GLN A 135 9.74 -12.66 11.67
C GLN A 135 8.64 -11.92 12.44
N ARG A 136 8.55 -10.60 12.30
CA ARG A 136 7.49 -9.81 12.94
C ARG A 136 6.12 -10.13 12.36
N THR A 137 5.99 -10.32 11.05
CA THR A 137 4.75 -10.78 10.40
C THR A 137 4.32 -12.14 10.94
N SER A 138 5.23 -13.13 10.98
CA SER A 138 4.96 -14.45 11.55
C SER A 138 4.52 -14.38 13.01
N GLN A 139 5.20 -13.54 13.82
CA GLN A 139 4.86 -13.34 15.22
C GLN A 139 3.44 -12.77 15.37
N LEU A 140 3.10 -11.69 14.67
CA LEU A 140 1.78 -11.05 14.74
C LEU A 140 0.65 -12.02 14.37
N LEU A 141 0.85 -12.86 13.35
CA LEU A 141 -0.12 -13.90 12.98
C LEU A 141 -0.23 -14.98 14.06
N SER A 142 0.90 -15.44 14.61
CA SER A 142 0.90 -16.45 15.67
C SER A 142 0.18 -16.00 16.94
N GLU A 143 0.28 -14.71 17.29
CA GLU A 143 -0.45 -14.09 18.41
C GLU A 143 -1.98 -14.18 18.20
N GLN A 144 -2.44 -14.25 16.95
CA GLN A 144 -3.84 -14.44 16.57
C GLN A 144 -4.18 -15.91 16.24
N LYS A 145 -3.29 -16.86 16.54
CA LYS A 145 -3.41 -18.29 16.18
C LYS A 145 -3.55 -18.53 14.67
N GLN A 146 -2.95 -17.65 13.87
CA GLN A 146 -2.89 -17.75 12.42
C GLN A 146 -1.48 -18.14 11.98
N SER A 147 -1.36 -18.66 10.76
CA SER A 147 -0.08 -18.98 10.12
C SER A 147 -0.03 -18.36 8.72
N ILE A 148 1.17 -18.29 8.15
CA ILE A 148 1.36 -17.86 6.77
C ILE A 148 1.03 -19.07 5.88
N ASP A 149 -0.22 -19.14 5.44
CA ASP A 149 -0.77 -20.23 4.61
C ASP A 149 -1.09 -19.78 3.18
N VAL A 150 -1.30 -18.47 2.99
CA VAL A 150 -1.64 -17.87 1.70
C VAL A 150 -0.73 -16.67 1.43
N LEU A 151 -0.12 -16.66 0.24
CA LEU A 151 0.73 -15.58 -0.23
C LEU A 151 0.12 -14.94 -1.48
N PHE A 152 -0.19 -13.65 -1.37
CA PHE A 152 -0.55 -12.84 -2.53
C PHE A 152 0.70 -12.31 -3.19
N TYR A 153 0.82 -12.55 -4.49
CA TYR A 153 1.90 -12.04 -5.32
C TYR A 153 1.31 -11.08 -6.36
N ASP A 154 1.87 -9.88 -6.44
CA ASP A 154 1.57 -8.96 -7.54
C ASP A 154 2.84 -8.19 -7.96
N LEU A 155 2.84 -7.76 -9.23
CA LEU A 155 3.92 -7.01 -9.86
C LEU A 155 3.43 -5.62 -10.20
N THR A 156 4.24 -4.62 -9.87
CA THR A 156 4.00 -3.26 -10.31
C THR A 156 5.21 -2.67 -11.01
N THR A 157 4.96 -1.74 -11.93
CA THR A 157 6.03 -1.01 -12.61
C THR A 157 6.27 0.34 -11.93
N ILE A 158 7.53 0.74 -11.87
CA ILE A 158 7.96 2.02 -11.33
C ILE A 158 8.84 2.68 -12.39
N TYR A 159 8.27 3.68 -13.09
CA TYR A 159 9.01 4.49 -14.05
C TYR A 159 9.85 5.56 -13.33
N PHE A 160 10.87 6.04 -14.02
CA PHE A 160 11.75 7.12 -13.57
C PHE A 160 11.62 8.30 -14.53
N GLU A 161 11.79 9.52 -14.04
CA GLU A 161 11.81 10.75 -14.88
C GLU A 161 13.14 10.85 -15.65
N THR A 162 13.49 9.81 -16.39
CA THR A 162 14.66 9.69 -17.26
C THR A 162 14.43 8.58 -18.29
N ASN A 163 15.18 8.64 -19.39
CA ASN A 163 15.25 7.64 -20.45
C ASN A 163 16.60 6.90 -20.46
N THR A 164 17.44 7.08 -19.42
CA THR A 164 18.77 6.47 -19.33
C THR A 164 18.68 5.08 -18.70
N GLN A 165 19.05 4.04 -19.45
CA GLN A 165 19.13 2.66 -18.97
C GLN A 165 20.37 2.46 -18.09
N ASP A 166 20.29 1.53 -17.15
CA ASP A 166 21.43 1.05 -16.37
C ASP A 166 21.21 -0.41 -15.91
N GLU A 167 22.06 -0.91 -15.01
CA GLU A 167 21.97 -2.28 -14.47
C GLU A 167 20.63 -2.61 -13.79
N LEU A 168 19.86 -1.60 -13.39
CA LEU A 168 18.61 -1.74 -12.67
C LEU A 168 17.41 -1.33 -13.54
N ARG A 169 17.52 -0.23 -14.28
CA ARG A 169 16.42 0.44 -15.00
C ARG A 169 16.47 0.15 -16.49
N ASP A 170 15.34 -0.28 -17.04
CA ASP A 170 15.21 -0.56 -18.48
C ASP A 170 13.83 -0.15 -19.01
N PHE A 171 13.69 0.04 -20.32
CA PHE A 171 12.40 0.24 -20.97
C PHE A 171 11.54 -1.02 -20.89
N GLY A 172 10.23 -0.84 -20.83
CA GLY A 172 9.31 -1.96 -20.91
C GLY A 172 7.86 -1.52 -20.94
N PHE A 173 6.96 -2.47 -20.66
CA PHE A 173 5.54 -2.17 -20.57
C PHE A 173 5.26 -1.35 -19.30
N SER A 174 4.98 -0.05 -19.45
CA SER A 174 4.62 0.82 -18.32
C SER A 174 3.12 0.75 -18.02
N LYS A 175 2.75 0.27 -16.82
CA LYS A 175 1.36 0.32 -16.34
C LYS A 175 0.84 1.75 -16.17
N ASP A 176 1.74 2.73 -16.03
CA ASP A 176 1.42 4.16 -15.93
C ASP A 176 1.42 4.90 -17.31
N GLY A 177 1.55 4.18 -18.44
CA GLY A 177 1.58 4.78 -19.79
C GLY A 177 2.84 5.57 -20.17
N LYS A 178 3.90 5.52 -19.34
CA LYS A 178 5.17 6.24 -19.52
C LYS A 178 6.17 5.43 -20.37
N HIS A 179 5.77 5.03 -21.57
CA HIS A 179 6.57 4.16 -22.45
C HIS A 179 7.93 4.73 -22.88
N GLN A 180 8.11 6.06 -22.81
CA GLN A 180 9.36 6.75 -23.16
C GLN A 180 10.36 6.83 -21.98
N HIS A 181 10.00 6.30 -20.82
CA HIS A 181 10.81 6.34 -19.62
C HIS A 181 11.32 4.95 -19.27
N VAL A 182 12.51 4.88 -18.69
CA VAL A 182 12.99 3.62 -18.09
C VAL A 182 12.21 3.33 -16.82
N GLN A 183 12.12 2.05 -16.48
CA GLN A 183 11.37 1.56 -15.34
C GLN A 183 12.07 0.38 -14.67
N ILE A 184 11.55 0.03 -13.50
CA ILE A 184 11.78 -1.27 -12.89
C ILE A 184 10.44 -1.96 -12.66
N MET A 185 10.50 -3.27 -12.46
CA MET A 185 9.40 -4.03 -11.89
C MET A 185 9.66 -4.28 -10.40
N VAL A 186 8.62 -4.20 -9.59
CA VAL A 186 8.68 -4.53 -8.17
C VAL A 186 7.64 -5.59 -7.89
N ALA A 187 8.10 -6.77 -7.50
CA ALA A 187 7.27 -7.83 -6.95
C ALA A 187 7.03 -7.55 -5.47
N LEU A 188 5.80 -7.72 -5.01
CA LEU A 188 5.44 -7.61 -3.60
C LEU A 188 4.69 -8.87 -3.17
N ILE A 189 5.06 -9.39 -2.00
CA ILE A 189 4.48 -10.60 -1.43
C ILE A 189 3.89 -10.24 -0.07
N VAL A 190 2.61 -10.52 0.11
CA VAL A 190 1.87 -10.22 1.34
C VAL A 190 1.01 -11.40 1.78
N THR A 191 0.67 -11.44 3.07
CA THR A 191 -0.24 -12.45 3.63
C THR A 191 -1.70 -12.11 3.33
N LYS A 192 -2.62 -13.01 3.69
CA LYS A 192 -4.07 -12.77 3.53
C LYS A 192 -4.62 -11.62 4.38
N GLU A 193 -3.91 -11.24 5.43
CA GLU A 193 -4.17 -10.09 6.28
C GLU A 193 -3.57 -8.79 5.72
N GLY A 194 -2.80 -8.86 4.62
CA GLY A 194 -2.13 -7.71 4.01
C GLY A 194 -0.79 -7.34 4.65
N LEU A 195 -0.24 -8.21 5.52
CA LEU A 195 1.07 -8.03 6.13
C LEU A 195 2.19 -8.33 5.11
N PRO A 196 3.23 -7.49 4.99
CA PRO A 196 4.30 -7.75 4.04
C PRO A 196 5.20 -8.90 4.47
N ILE A 197 5.60 -9.70 3.48
CA ILE A 197 6.58 -10.79 3.62
C ILE A 197 7.89 -10.38 2.96
N ASP A 198 7.83 -10.00 1.68
CA ASP A 198 9.00 -9.61 0.92
C ASP A 198 8.66 -8.74 -0.29
N TYR A 199 9.70 -8.19 -0.90
CA TYR A 199 9.63 -7.55 -2.20
C TYR A 199 10.89 -7.84 -3.01
N GLU A 200 10.81 -7.90 -4.33
CA GLU A 200 11.99 -8.07 -5.19
C GLU A 200 11.96 -7.05 -6.33
N GLU A 201 13.10 -6.39 -6.54
CA GLU A 201 13.30 -5.46 -7.66
C GLU A 201 13.84 -6.22 -8.88
N LEU A 202 13.24 -5.97 -10.04
CA LEU A 202 13.55 -6.63 -11.31
C LEU A 202 13.72 -5.58 -12.43
N PRO A 203 14.56 -5.83 -13.44
CA PRO A 203 14.71 -4.94 -14.59
C PRO A 203 13.38 -4.65 -15.30
N GLY A 204 13.22 -3.43 -15.82
CA GLY A 204 11.97 -2.94 -16.41
C GLY A 204 11.49 -3.65 -17.68
N ASN A 205 12.40 -4.36 -18.36
CA ASN A 205 12.14 -5.17 -19.55
C ASN A 205 11.81 -6.64 -19.23
N SER A 206 11.81 -7.03 -17.94
CA SER A 206 11.55 -8.40 -17.52
C SER A 206 10.16 -8.84 -17.98
N TYR A 207 10.07 -10.04 -18.53
CA TYR A 207 8.77 -10.61 -18.86
C TYR A 207 8.06 -11.07 -17.58
N GLU A 208 6.88 -10.51 -17.30
CA GLU A 208 6.05 -10.80 -16.11
C GLU A 208 5.88 -12.32 -15.87
N GLY A 209 5.76 -13.11 -16.94
CA GLY A 209 5.62 -14.57 -16.84
C GLY A 209 6.89 -15.32 -16.47
N HIS A 210 8.06 -14.68 -16.32
CA HIS A 210 9.30 -15.33 -15.88
C HIS A 210 9.76 -14.87 -14.50
N THR A 211 9.01 -13.96 -13.85
CA THR A 211 9.46 -13.37 -12.57
C THR A 211 9.00 -14.16 -11.36
N LEU A 212 7.88 -14.89 -11.46
CA LEU A 212 7.26 -15.53 -10.31
C LEU A 212 8.16 -16.59 -9.67
N LEU A 213 8.59 -17.59 -10.44
CA LEU A 213 9.37 -18.72 -9.93
C LEU A 213 10.69 -18.27 -9.28
N PRO A 214 11.52 -17.42 -9.92
CA PRO A 214 12.77 -16.96 -9.28
C PRO A 214 12.54 -16.19 -7.97
N VAL A 215 11.42 -15.45 -7.87
CA VAL A 215 11.07 -14.74 -6.64
C VAL A 215 10.60 -15.72 -5.56
N LEU A 216 9.79 -16.72 -5.91
CA LEU A 216 9.35 -17.76 -4.99
C LEU A 216 10.53 -18.59 -4.47
N ASP A 217 11.48 -18.98 -5.32
CA ASP A 217 12.68 -19.72 -4.92
C ASP A 217 13.50 -18.95 -3.89
N LYS A 218 13.69 -17.64 -4.12
CA LYS A 218 14.37 -16.76 -3.16
C LYS A 218 13.65 -16.69 -1.81
N ILE A 219 12.32 -16.58 -1.82
CA ILE A 219 11.50 -16.48 -0.61
C ILE A 219 11.54 -17.80 0.17
N LYS A 220 11.39 -18.93 -0.52
CA LYS A 220 11.54 -20.26 0.07
C LYS A 220 12.92 -20.44 0.70
N ALA A 221 13.98 -20.09 -0.02
CA ALA A 221 15.35 -20.18 0.47
C ALA A 221 15.61 -19.27 1.69
N ARG A 222 15.01 -18.07 1.70
CA ARG A 222 15.21 -17.07 2.77
C ARG A 222 14.42 -17.40 4.04
N TYR A 223 13.19 -17.93 3.91
CA TYR A 223 12.24 -18.03 5.02
C TYR A 223 11.76 -19.44 5.34
N HIS A 224 12.15 -20.45 4.56
CA HIS A 224 11.73 -21.85 4.71
C HIS A 224 10.20 -22.01 4.73
N ILE A 225 9.53 -21.35 3.78
CA ILE A 225 8.07 -21.43 3.61
C ILE A 225 7.76 -22.62 2.70
N ASP A 226 7.37 -23.75 3.30
CA ASP A 226 7.19 -25.00 2.55
C ASP A 226 5.74 -25.29 2.14
N LYS A 227 4.74 -24.78 2.87
CA LYS A 227 3.31 -25.08 2.65
C LYS A 227 2.47 -23.81 2.56
N THR A 228 2.49 -23.16 1.40
CA THR A 228 1.66 -21.99 1.13
C THR A 228 1.00 -22.05 -0.21
N VAL A 229 -0.23 -21.56 -0.26
CA VAL A 229 -0.98 -21.33 -1.49
C VAL A 229 -0.57 -19.98 -2.07
N ILE A 230 -0.08 -19.97 -3.31
CA ILE A 230 0.22 -18.75 -4.06
C ILE A 230 -1.03 -18.26 -4.78
N VAL A 231 -1.41 -17.01 -4.55
CA VAL A 231 -2.52 -16.38 -5.25
C VAL A 231 -2.02 -15.23 -6.10
N ALA A 232 -2.31 -15.27 -7.41
CA ALA A 232 -1.75 -14.34 -8.39
C ALA A 232 -2.70 -14.07 -9.57
N ASP A 233 -2.46 -12.98 -10.31
CA ASP A 233 -3.19 -12.65 -11.54
C ASP A 233 -2.84 -13.61 -12.69
N ALA A 234 -3.78 -13.80 -13.61
CA ALA A 234 -3.62 -14.52 -14.87
C ALA A 234 -2.47 -13.99 -15.73
N ALA A 235 -2.11 -12.70 -15.62
CA ALA A 235 -1.00 -12.11 -16.37
C ALA A 235 0.35 -12.79 -16.07
N LEU A 236 0.50 -13.31 -14.86
CA LEU A 236 1.75 -13.87 -14.34
C LEU A 236 1.92 -15.36 -14.67
N MET A 237 0.89 -16.00 -15.21
CA MET A 237 0.84 -17.46 -15.35
C MET A 237 0.83 -17.87 -16.82
N ASN A 238 1.93 -18.46 -17.25
CA ASN A 238 2.04 -19.19 -18.50
C ASN A 238 2.13 -20.70 -18.21
N LYS A 239 2.05 -21.53 -19.26
CA LYS A 239 2.09 -23.00 -19.11
C LYS A 239 3.37 -23.50 -18.41
N ILE A 240 4.51 -22.85 -18.65
CA ILE A 240 5.79 -23.22 -18.05
C ILE A 240 5.73 -23.00 -16.53
N ASN A 241 5.20 -21.87 -16.08
CA ASN A 241 5.05 -21.59 -14.65
C ASN A 241 4.14 -22.60 -13.97
N LEU A 242 3.03 -22.99 -14.59
CA LEU A 242 2.09 -23.94 -13.98
C LEU A 242 2.73 -25.32 -13.81
N VAL A 243 3.42 -25.81 -14.85
CA VAL A 243 4.14 -27.09 -14.78
C VAL A 243 5.23 -27.07 -13.72
N GLU A 244 5.97 -25.97 -13.60
CA GLU A 244 7.02 -25.85 -12.58
C GLU A 244 6.43 -25.77 -11.16
N LEU A 245 5.35 -25.01 -10.96
CA LEU A 245 4.65 -24.96 -9.67
C LEU A 245 4.17 -26.35 -9.25
N ASP A 246 3.60 -27.13 -10.18
CA ASP A 246 3.19 -28.51 -9.95
C ASP A 246 4.39 -29.41 -9.62
N THR A 247 5.50 -29.28 -10.35
CA THR A 247 6.73 -30.06 -10.16
C THR A 247 7.35 -29.80 -8.78
N GLN A 248 7.30 -28.55 -8.31
CA GLN A 248 7.76 -28.16 -6.99
C GLN A 248 6.74 -28.42 -5.87
N GLY A 249 5.55 -28.93 -6.19
CA GLY A 249 4.47 -29.15 -5.23
C GLY A 249 3.92 -27.87 -4.60
N ILE A 250 4.01 -26.74 -5.32
CA ILE A 250 3.46 -25.45 -4.86
C ILE A 250 1.99 -25.39 -5.25
N GLU A 251 1.13 -25.19 -4.24
CA GLU A 251 -0.28 -24.96 -4.46
C GLU A 251 -0.54 -23.54 -4.96
N TYR A 252 -1.46 -23.36 -5.92
CA TYR A 252 -1.77 -22.05 -6.47
C TYR A 252 -3.27 -21.81 -6.68
N ILE A 253 -3.66 -20.53 -6.71
CA ILE A 253 -4.98 -20.03 -7.08
C ILE A 253 -4.77 -18.85 -8.04
N ILE A 254 -5.21 -18.99 -9.29
CA ILE A 254 -4.91 -17.99 -10.32
C ILE A 254 -6.14 -17.61 -11.13
N ALA A 255 -6.22 -16.36 -11.59
CA ALA A 255 -7.32 -15.97 -12.46
C ALA A 255 -7.30 -16.77 -13.79
N ALA A 256 -8.47 -17.21 -14.25
CA ALA A 256 -8.62 -17.94 -15.51
C ALA A 256 -9.06 -17.00 -16.63
N ARG A 257 -8.38 -17.08 -17.79
CA ARG A 257 -8.82 -16.41 -19.02
C ARG A 257 -9.90 -17.24 -19.73
N ILE A 258 -11.09 -17.34 -19.12
CA ILE A 258 -12.17 -18.23 -19.58
C ILE A 258 -12.62 -17.98 -21.04
N LYS A 259 -12.47 -16.75 -21.55
CA LYS A 259 -12.78 -16.41 -22.95
C LYS A 259 -11.73 -16.91 -23.95
N ASN A 260 -10.56 -17.34 -23.48
CA ASN A 260 -9.44 -17.80 -24.31
C ASN A 260 -9.24 -19.32 -24.26
N THR A 261 -10.14 -20.07 -23.64
CA THR A 261 -10.08 -21.54 -23.59
C THR A 261 -10.56 -22.19 -24.89
N LYS A 262 -10.31 -23.50 -25.02
CA LYS A 262 -10.82 -24.37 -26.09
C LYS A 262 -12.34 -24.35 -26.16
N LYS A 263 -12.86 -24.60 -27.36
CA LYS A 263 -14.30 -24.56 -27.69
C LYS A 263 -15.15 -25.39 -26.72
N HIS A 264 -14.78 -26.64 -26.46
CA HIS A 264 -15.54 -27.53 -25.57
C HIS A 264 -15.61 -27.00 -24.13
N ILE A 265 -14.55 -26.35 -23.62
CA ILE A 265 -14.56 -25.74 -22.28
C ILE A 265 -15.49 -24.53 -22.26
N LYS A 266 -15.46 -23.69 -23.30
CA LYS A 266 -16.39 -22.55 -23.42
C LYS A 266 -17.84 -22.99 -23.44
N GLU A 267 -18.14 -24.05 -24.17
CA GLU A 267 -19.48 -24.62 -24.23
C GLU A 267 -19.90 -25.16 -22.85
N ALA A 268 -19.01 -25.87 -22.16
CA ALA A 268 -19.26 -26.34 -20.79
C ALA A 268 -19.43 -25.20 -19.76
N ILE A 269 -18.74 -24.07 -19.95
CA ILE A 269 -18.89 -22.87 -19.11
C ILE A 269 -20.28 -22.25 -19.27
N LEU A 270 -20.74 -22.11 -20.51
CA LEU A 270 -22.00 -21.48 -20.86
C LEU A 270 -23.22 -22.38 -20.63
N ASP A 271 -23.00 -23.69 -20.56
CA ASP A 271 -24.01 -24.67 -20.19
C ASP A 271 -24.49 -24.43 -18.75
N PRO A 272 -25.79 -24.11 -18.54
CA PRO A 272 -26.35 -23.81 -17.22
C PRO A 272 -26.41 -25.02 -16.29
N GLU A 273 -26.31 -26.25 -16.81
CA GLU A 273 -26.32 -27.45 -15.97
C GLU A 273 -25.06 -27.52 -15.08
N GLY A 274 -25.21 -28.07 -13.88
CA GLY A 274 -24.10 -28.27 -12.94
C GLY A 274 -23.65 -27.05 -12.14
N TYR A 275 -24.29 -25.88 -12.31
CA TYR A 275 -24.03 -24.71 -11.46
C TYR A 275 -24.71 -24.83 -10.10
N GLN A 276 -23.95 -24.64 -9.02
CA GLN A 276 -24.42 -24.62 -7.64
C GLN A 276 -24.38 -23.20 -7.07
N ILE A 277 -25.39 -22.80 -6.28
CA ILE A 277 -25.41 -21.48 -5.63
C ILE A 277 -24.51 -21.52 -4.39
N ILE A 278 -23.62 -20.54 -4.28
CA ILE A 278 -22.66 -20.41 -3.17
C ILE A 278 -22.76 -19.07 -2.41
N SER A 279 -23.62 -18.15 -2.86
CA SER A 279 -23.89 -16.91 -2.14
C SER A 279 -24.78 -17.16 -0.91
N HIS A 280 -24.35 -16.71 0.27
CA HIS A 280 -25.23 -16.59 1.44
C HIS A 280 -26.12 -15.36 1.29
N ALA A 281 -27.43 -15.50 1.52
CA ALA A 281 -28.36 -14.39 1.44
C ALA A 281 -28.11 -13.40 2.60
N THR A 282 -27.46 -12.26 2.33
CA THR A 282 -27.47 -11.13 3.26
C THR A 282 -28.75 -10.32 3.05
N GLU A 283 -29.49 -10.05 4.14
CA GLU A 283 -30.86 -9.51 4.11
C GLU A 283 -30.97 -8.01 3.73
N THR A 284 -29.87 -7.33 3.43
CA THR A 284 -29.82 -5.85 3.48
C THR A 284 -29.60 -5.12 2.15
N GLU A 285 -29.65 -5.78 0.99
CA GLU A 285 -29.64 -5.06 -0.31
C GLU A 285 -30.80 -5.48 -1.21
N SER A 286 -31.52 -4.48 -1.73
CA SER A 286 -32.68 -4.58 -2.64
C SER A 286 -32.36 -5.23 -4.00
N LEU A 287 -31.12 -5.68 -4.23
CA LEU A 287 -30.69 -6.47 -5.38
C LEU A 287 -29.66 -7.52 -4.96
N LYS A 288 -30.11 -8.65 -4.39
CA LYS A 288 -29.22 -9.76 -3.98
C LYS A 288 -28.32 -10.22 -5.15
N ASP A 289 -27.01 -10.16 -4.94
CA ASP A 289 -26.02 -10.76 -5.86
C ASP A 289 -26.03 -12.28 -5.67
N ILE A 290 -26.45 -13.01 -6.70
CA ILE A 290 -26.47 -14.47 -6.68
C ILE A 290 -25.18 -14.95 -7.34
N VAL A 291 -24.35 -15.64 -6.56
CA VAL A 291 -23.10 -16.23 -7.03
C VAL A 291 -23.29 -17.73 -7.19
N ARG A 292 -23.05 -18.22 -8.40
CA ARG A 292 -23.06 -19.64 -8.74
C ARG A 292 -21.65 -20.10 -9.10
N THR A 293 -21.36 -21.38 -8.89
CA THR A 293 -20.09 -22.02 -9.25
C THR A 293 -20.31 -23.32 -10.01
N LYS A 294 -19.42 -23.62 -10.96
CA LYS A 294 -19.30 -24.91 -11.64
C LYS A 294 -17.83 -25.31 -11.65
N THR A 295 -17.55 -26.58 -11.42
CA THR A 295 -16.19 -27.13 -11.41
C THR A 295 -15.95 -27.87 -12.72
N LEU A 296 -14.87 -27.53 -13.40
CA LEU A 296 -14.44 -28.12 -14.67
C LEU A 296 -12.97 -28.54 -14.56
N ALA A 297 -12.52 -29.43 -15.45
CA ALA A 297 -11.10 -29.63 -15.70
C ALA A 297 -10.61 -28.59 -16.72
N SER A 298 -9.41 -28.05 -16.52
CA SER A 298 -8.78 -27.19 -17.51
C SER A 298 -8.13 -27.98 -18.65
N GLU A 299 -7.53 -27.25 -19.59
CA GLU A 299 -6.76 -27.84 -20.69
C GLU A 299 -5.48 -28.54 -20.25
N GLU A 300 -4.93 -28.14 -19.10
CA GLU A 300 -3.69 -28.67 -18.54
C GLU A 300 -3.93 -29.72 -17.44
N GLY A 301 -5.19 -30.04 -17.13
CA GLY A 301 -5.56 -31.07 -16.15
C GLY A 301 -5.71 -30.57 -14.72
N ASP A 302 -5.44 -29.29 -14.45
CA ASP A 302 -5.78 -28.64 -13.16
C ASP A 302 -7.28 -28.32 -13.05
N ILE A 303 -7.71 -27.91 -11.87
CA ILE A 303 -9.12 -27.62 -11.56
C ILE A 303 -9.46 -26.20 -12.00
N LEU A 304 -10.53 -26.03 -12.76
CA LEU A 304 -11.12 -24.76 -13.15
C LEU A 304 -12.45 -24.54 -12.43
N PHE A 305 -12.47 -23.61 -11.47
CA PHE A 305 -13.71 -23.10 -10.89
C PHE A 305 -14.23 -21.94 -11.71
N VAL A 306 -15.48 -22.06 -12.16
CA VAL A 306 -16.16 -21.04 -12.95
C VAL A 306 -17.27 -20.45 -12.11
N TYR A 307 -17.25 -19.14 -11.94
CA TYR A 307 -18.22 -18.40 -11.16
C TYR A 307 -19.08 -17.53 -12.07
N HIS A 308 -20.37 -17.44 -11.75
CA HIS A 308 -21.29 -16.48 -12.35
C HIS A 308 -21.91 -15.61 -11.26
N SER A 309 -21.79 -14.28 -11.38
CA SER A 309 -22.41 -13.29 -10.47
C SER A 309 -23.45 -12.45 -11.21
N THR A 310 -24.66 -12.34 -10.65
CA THR A 310 -25.72 -11.51 -11.24
C THR A 310 -25.40 -10.02 -11.18
N LYS A 311 -24.73 -9.55 -10.12
CA LYS A 311 -24.24 -8.17 -10.01
C LYS A 311 -23.19 -7.89 -11.08
N ARG A 312 -22.25 -8.81 -11.28
CA ARG A 312 -21.21 -8.69 -12.31
C ARG A 312 -21.80 -8.72 -13.71
N ALA A 313 -22.77 -9.58 -13.98
CA ALA A 313 -23.47 -9.62 -15.28
C ALA A 313 -24.10 -8.27 -15.64
N ARG A 314 -24.79 -7.63 -14.68
CA ARG A 314 -25.35 -6.29 -14.88
C ARG A 314 -24.26 -5.23 -15.14
N LYS A 315 -23.14 -5.31 -14.41
CA LYS A 315 -22.00 -4.40 -14.61
C LYS A 315 -21.37 -4.60 -15.99
N ASP A 316 -21.09 -5.84 -16.38
CA ASP A 316 -20.47 -6.17 -17.66
C ASP A 316 -21.36 -5.73 -18.83
N ALA A 317 -22.68 -5.95 -18.73
CA ALA A 317 -23.66 -5.47 -19.71
C ALA A 317 -23.67 -3.93 -19.81
N HIS A 318 -23.65 -3.24 -18.68
CA HIS A 318 -23.60 -1.77 -18.62
C HIS A 318 -22.30 -1.20 -19.20
N ASP A 319 -21.15 -1.79 -18.84
CA ASP A 319 -19.85 -1.38 -19.33
C ASP A 319 -19.75 -1.62 -20.85
N ARG A 320 -20.32 -2.72 -21.37
CA ARG A 320 -20.44 -2.97 -22.81
C ARG A 320 -21.34 -1.94 -23.50
N ALA A 321 -22.50 -1.61 -22.93
CA ALA A 321 -23.39 -0.58 -23.47
C ALA A 321 -22.70 0.80 -23.55
N LYS A 322 -21.97 1.19 -22.50
CA LYS A 322 -21.15 2.41 -22.52
C LYS A 322 -20.03 2.38 -23.55
N ALA A 323 -19.39 1.23 -23.75
CA ALA A 323 -18.38 1.07 -24.79
C ALA A 323 -18.99 1.29 -26.18
N LEU A 324 -20.19 0.75 -26.44
CA LEU A 324 -20.91 0.95 -27.70
C LEU A 324 -21.31 2.40 -27.92
N GLU A 325 -21.84 3.08 -26.90
CA GLU A 325 -22.19 4.49 -26.98
C GLU A 325 -20.98 5.36 -27.38
N ARG A 326 -19.80 5.06 -26.82
CA ARG A 326 -18.54 5.74 -27.20
C ARG A 326 -18.17 5.46 -28.65
N ILE A 327 -18.26 4.21 -29.10
CA ILE A 327 -17.95 3.81 -30.49
C ILE A 327 -18.88 4.54 -31.46
N GLN A 328 -20.19 4.55 -31.19
CA GLN A 328 -21.18 5.22 -32.03
C GLN A 328 -20.95 6.74 -32.11
N LYS A 329 -20.67 7.39 -30.98
CA LYS A 329 -20.30 8.82 -30.95
C LYS A 329 -19.08 9.12 -31.83
N HIS A 330 -18.10 8.22 -31.86
CA HIS A 330 -16.92 8.37 -32.72
C HIS A 330 -17.22 8.15 -34.20
N LEU A 331 -18.02 7.12 -34.54
CA LEU A 331 -18.43 6.84 -35.92
C LEU A 331 -19.21 7.99 -36.56
N ASN A 332 -20.01 8.71 -35.75
CA ASN A 332 -20.80 9.85 -36.21
C ASN A 332 -20.00 11.17 -36.26
N SER A 333 -18.75 11.19 -35.79
CA SER A 333 -17.92 12.39 -35.80
C SER A 333 -17.17 12.55 -37.14
N SER A 334 -17.21 13.75 -37.72
CA SER A 334 -16.62 14.07 -39.04
C SER A 334 -15.08 14.15 -39.06
N THR A 335 -14.43 14.01 -37.89
CA THR A 335 -12.98 14.18 -37.76
C THR A 335 -12.24 12.85 -37.98
N LYS A 336 -11.86 12.56 -39.23
CA LYS A 336 -11.16 11.33 -39.66
C LYS A 336 -9.82 11.03 -38.95
N SER A 337 -9.27 11.95 -38.16
CA SER A 337 -7.90 11.87 -37.62
C SER A 337 -7.75 11.38 -36.16
N LYS A 338 -8.83 11.03 -35.44
CA LYS A 338 -8.74 10.56 -34.04
C LYS A 338 -8.69 9.03 -33.85
N LEU A 339 -8.36 8.28 -34.91
CA LEU A 339 -8.11 6.83 -34.85
C LEU A 339 -6.76 6.46 -34.21
N THR A 340 -5.99 7.45 -33.78
CA THR A 340 -4.66 7.28 -33.19
C THR A 340 -4.74 6.86 -31.72
N GLY A 341 -4.47 5.58 -31.45
CA GLY A 341 -4.00 5.05 -30.16
C GLY A 341 -5.01 4.93 -29.02
N SER A 342 -6.00 5.82 -28.91
CA SER A 342 -6.92 5.88 -27.77
C SER A 342 -8.12 4.92 -27.85
N LEU A 343 -8.44 4.41 -29.04
CA LEU A 343 -9.46 3.36 -29.27
C LEU A 343 -8.76 2.02 -29.52
N LYS A 344 -8.14 1.44 -28.48
CA LYS A 344 -7.60 0.05 -28.54
C LYS A 344 -8.75 -0.98 -28.61
N LYS A 345 -9.36 -1.15 -29.79
CA LYS A 345 -10.00 -2.36 -30.35
C LYS A 345 -10.95 -3.24 -29.48
N PRO A 346 -11.95 -2.76 -28.72
CA PRO A 346 -13.10 -3.60 -28.40
C PRO A 346 -14.20 -3.38 -29.46
N TYR A 347 -14.73 -4.48 -30.03
CA TYR A 347 -15.92 -4.49 -30.90
C TYR A 347 -15.88 -3.69 -32.22
N VAL A 348 -14.70 -3.42 -32.77
CA VAL A 348 -14.57 -2.69 -34.04
C VAL A 348 -13.79 -3.54 -35.04
N THR A 349 -14.33 -3.65 -36.26
CA THR A 349 -13.70 -4.28 -37.42
C THR A 349 -13.52 -3.24 -38.53
N ILE A 350 -12.51 -3.48 -39.38
CA ILE A 350 -12.27 -2.67 -40.57
C ILE A 350 -12.73 -3.52 -41.75
N SER A 351 -13.68 -3.02 -42.53
CA SER A 351 -14.15 -3.65 -43.73
C SER A 351 -13.09 -3.60 -44.84
N LYS A 352 -13.30 -4.36 -45.92
CA LYS A 352 -12.40 -4.33 -47.10
C LYS A 352 -12.31 -2.95 -47.74
N ASP A 353 -13.34 -2.13 -47.59
CA ASP A 353 -13.41 -0.76 -48.14
C ASP A 353 -12.83 0.28 -47.17
N CYS A 354 -12.04 -0.16 -46.18
CA CYS A 354 -11.45 0.67 -45.13
C CYS A 354 -12.49 1.45 -44.29
N THR A 355 -13.74 0.96 -44.23
CA THR A 355 -14.78 1.52 -43.38
C THR A 355 -14.78 0.82 -42.02
N ILE A 356 -15.01 1.60 -40.97
CA ILE A 356 -15.02 1.12 -39.59
C ILE A 356 -16.43 0.66 -39.26
N GLN A 357 -16.59 -0.59 -38.84
CA GLN A 357 -17.87 -1.19 -38.49
C GLN A 357 -17.82 -1.80 -37.10
N ILE A 358 -18.99 -1.96 -36.49
CA ILE A 358 -19.14 -2.63 -35.20
C ILE A 358 -19.11 -4.15 -35.43
N ASP A 359 -18.32 -4.86 -34.63
CA ASP A 359 -18.25 -6.33 -34.63
C ASP A 359 -19.38 -6.90 -33.77
N GLU A 360 -20.55 -7.05 -34.36
CA GLU A 360 -21.75 -7.60 -33.71
C GLU A 360 -21.52 -9.02 -33.18
N LYS A 361 -20.81 -9.86 -33.94
CA LYS A 361 -20.50 -11.24 -33.52
C LYS A 361 -19.65 -11.28 -32.26
N LYS A 362 -18.69 -10.36 -32.12
CA LYS A 362 -17.87 -10.25 -30.91
C LYS A 362 -18.70 -9.73 -29.74
N LEU A 363 -19.63 -8.81 -29.96
CA LEU A 363 -20.54 -8.33 -28.92
C LEU A 363 -21.46 -9.42 -28.40
N GLU A 364 -22.08 -10.19 -29.29
CA GLU A 364 -22.94 -11.32 -28.93
C GLU A 364 -22.15 -12.35 -28.12
N LYS A 365 -20.96 -12.71 -28.58
CA LYS A 365 -20.06 -13.62 -27.84
C LYS A 365 -19.68 -13.07 -26.47
N ASP A 366 -19.33 -11.79 -26.37
CA ASP A 366 -18.95 -11.22 -25.08
C ASP A 366 -20.15 -11.08 -24.13
N ALA A 367 -21.36 -10.84 -24.65
CA ALA A 367 -22.60 -10.80 -23.87
C ALA A 367 -22.97 -12.15 -23.26
N LEU A 368 -22.72 -13.26 -23.96
CA LEU A 368 -22.92 -14.62 -23.42
C LEU A 368 -22.08 -14.87 -22.16
N PHE A 369 -20.92 -14.23 -22.05
CA PHE A 369 -20.01 -14.36 -20.92
C PHE A 369 -20.24 -13.32 -19.81
N ASP A 370 -21.31 -12.54 -19.86
CA ASP A 370 -21.61 -11.55 -18.83
C ASP A 370 -21.72 -12.21 -17.46
N GLY A 371 -21.00 -11.68 -16.48
CA GLY A 371 -21.01 -12.19 -15.12
C GLY A 371 -20.17 -13.45 -14.89
N PHE A 372 -19.71 -14.12 -15.96
CA PHE A 372 -18.81 -15.26 -15.87
C PHE A 372 -17.37 -14.82 -15.66
N TRP A 373 -16.69 -15.52 -14.77
CA TRP A 373 -15.25 -15.44 -14.55
C TRP A 373 -14.77 -16.75 -13.95
N GLY A 374 -13.47 -17.00 -13.92
CA GLY A 374 -12.98 -18.27 -13.39
C GLY A 374 -11.63 -18.15 -12.72
N VAL A 375 -11.29 -19.20 -11.98
CA VAL A 375 -10.05 -19.37 -11.23
C VAL A 375 -9.54 -20.78 -11.47
N ARG A 376 -8.24 -20.94 -11.66
CA ARG A 376 -7.58 -22.24 -11.75
C ARG A 376 -6.80 -22.55 -10.49
N THR A 377 -6.74 -23.82 -10.12
CA THR A 377 -5.97 -24.30 -8.97
C THR A 377 -5.54 -25.75 -9.16
N ASN A 378 -4.39 -26.11 -8.60
CA ASN A 378 -3.90 -27.49 -8.46
C ASN A 378 -4.17 -28.08 -7.05
N ILE A 379 -4.86 -27.35 -6.16
CA ILE A 379 -5.20 -27.79 -4.81
C ILE A 379 -6.18 -28.97 -4.89
N LYS A 380 -5.79 -30.12 -4.34
CA LYS A 380 -6.64 -31.31 -4.30
C LYS A 380 -7.77 -31.12 -3.31
N ASN A 381 -8.98 -31.58 -3.66
CA ASN A 381 -10.19 -31.45 -2.83
C ASN A 381 -10.56 -29.99 -2.49
N ALA A 382 -10.19 -29.04 -3.34
CA ALA A 382 -10.49 -27.62 -3.14
C ALA A 382 -11.99 -27.35 -3.03
N VAL A 383 -12.37 -26.55 -2.03
CA VAL A 383 -13.75 -26.09 -1.83
C VAL A 383 -13.97 -24.78 -2.60
N PRO A 384 -14.94 -24.70 -3.53
CA PRO A 384 -15.14 -23.51 -4.37
C PRO A 384 -15.33 -22.20 -3.60
N THR A 385 -15.96 -22.24 -2.42
CA THR A 385 -16.18 -21.06 -1.58
C THR A 385 -14.90 -20.55 -0.93
N GLU A 386 -14.00 -21.44 -0.50
CA GLU A 386 -12.70 -21.09 0.07
C GLU A 386 -11.78 -20.51 -1.00
N ILE A 387 -11.71 -21.15 -2.18
CA ILE A 387 -10.95 -20.65 -3.32
C ILE A 387 -11.41 -19.25 -3.73
N LEU A 388 -12.72 -19.03 -3.75
CA LEU A 388 -13.30 -17.72 -3.99
C LEU A 388 -12.89 -16.70 -2.92
N GLY A 389 -12.90 -17.09 -1.64
CA GLY A 389 -12.48 -16.26 -0.52
C GLY A 389 -11.01 -15.83 -0.63
N HIS A 390 -10.11 -16.79 -0.88
CA HIS A 390 -8.69 -16.54 -1.08
C HIS A 390 -8.44 -15.65 -2.30
N TYR A 391 -9.03 -15.98 -3.45
CA TYR A 391 -8.89 -15.17 -4.66
C TYR A 391 -9.39 -13.74 -4.48
N ARG A 392 -10.55 -13.57 -3.81
CA ARG A 392 -11.06 -12.22 -3.48
C ARG A 392 -10.04 -11.45 -2.67
N GLY A 393 -9.28 -12.08 -1.78
CA GLY A 393 -8.23 -11.44 -1.00
C GLY A 393 -7.09 -10.81 -1.80
N LEU A 394 -6.97 -11.02 -3.12
CA LEU A 394 -5.99 -10.31 -3.97
C LEU A 394 -6.05 -8.79 -3.82
N TRP A 395 -7.20 -8.23 -3.44
CA TRP A 395 -7.28 -6.80 -3.13
C TRP A 395 -6.29 -6.38 -2.04
N GLN A 396 -5.86 -7.27 -1.15
CA GLN A 396 -4.88 -6.96 -0.09
C GLN A 396 -3.52 -6.54 -0.64
N VAL A 397 -3.02 -7.22 -1.68
CA VAL A 397 -1.76 -6.82 -2.32
C VAL A 397 -1.93 -5.53 -3.12
N GLU A 398 -3.07 -5.35 -3.79
CA GLU A 398 -3.40 -4.10 -4.50
C GLU A 398 -3.46 -2.90 -3.54
N GLN A 399 -4.08 -3.07 -2.37
CA GLN A 399 -4.12 -2.06 -1.32
C GLN A 399 -2.73 -1.74 -0.79
N THR A 400 -1.90 -2.76 -0.62
CA THR A 400 -0.54 -2.58 -0.14
C THR A 400 0.29 -1.79 -1.15
N PHE A 401 0.13 -2.09 -2.44
CA PHE A 401 0.71 -1.27 -3.51
C PHE A 401 0.13 0.14 -3.56
N ARG A 402 -1.17 0.31 -3.28
CA ARG A 402 -1.79 1.63 -3.19
C ARG A 402 -1.13 2.45 -2.10
N ILE A 403 -1.02 1.93 -0.87
CA ILE A 403 -0.32 2.58 0.24
C ILE A 403 1.12 2.94 -0.16
N ALA A 404 1.85 2.01 -0.79
CA ALA A 404 3.21 2.28 -1.24
C ALA A 404 3.28 3.44 -2.27
N LYS A 405 2.31 3.53 -3.18
CA LYS A 405 2.28 4.54 -4.24
C LYS A 405 1.77 5.89 -3.77
N SER A 406 0.65 5.93 -3.04
CA SER A 406 0.01 7.17 -2.58
C SER A 406 0.60 7.65 -1.25
N ASN A 407 0.57 6.81 -0.22
CA ASN A 407 0.88 7.24 1.15
C ASN A 407 2.38 7.32 1.42
N LEU A 408 3.19 6.54 0.72
CA LEU A 408 4.65 6.51 0.92
C LEU A 408 5.42 7.18 -0.23
N GLU A 409 4.73 7.61 -1.28
CA GLU A 409 5.32 8.18 -2.49
C GLU A 409 6.57 7.42 -2.92
N ILE A 410 6.41 6.11 -3.17
CA ILE A 410 7.48 5.30 -3.76
C ILE A 410 7.95 5.92 -5.09
N ARG A 411 7.07 6.69 -5.73
CA ARG A 411 7.34 7.67 -6.78
C ARG A 411 6.88 9.07 -6.33
N PRO A 412 7.57 10.14 -6.75
CA PRO A 412 8.75 10.16 -7.64
C PRO A 412 10.03 9.64 -6.96
N VAL A 413 10.93 9.02 -7.75
CA VAL A 413 12.22 8.52 -7.25
C VAL A 413 13.31 9.57 -7.47
N PHE A 414 13.75 10.23 -6.40
CA PHE A 414 14.75 11.31 -6.43
C PHE A 414 16.21 10.82 -6.39
N HIS A 415 16.48 9.58 -6.80
CA HIS A 415 17.79 8.94 -6.71
C HIS A 415 18.23 8.42 -8.07
N TYR A 416 19.53 8.59 -8.38
CA TYR A 416 20.11 8.25 -9.69
C TYR A 416 20.96 6.98 -9.67
N THR A 417 21.65 6.69 -8.57
CA THR A 417 22.51 5.50 -8.46
C THR A 417 21.69 4.27 -8.06
N PRO A 418 21.92 3.08 -8.65
CA PRO A 418 21.21 1.85 -8.29
C PRO A 418 21.20 1.55 -6.79
N ARG A 419 22.34 1.75 -6.10
CA ARG A 419 22.46 1.58 -4.63
C ARG A 419 21.45 2.42 -3.85
N ARG A 420 21.38 3.73 -4.11
CA ARG A 420 20.43 4.63 -3.44
C ARG A 420 18.98 4.40 -3.85
N ILE A 421 18.75 3.95 -5.09
CA ILE A 421 17.42 3.56 -5.56
C ILE A 421 16.93 2.34 -4.74
N ARG A 422 17.76 1.29 -4.61
CA ARG A 422 17.45 0.12 -3.77
C ARG A 422 17.24 0.50 -2.30
N ALA A 423 18.07 1.37 -1.76
CA ALA A 423 17.90 1.91 -0.40
C ALA A 423 16.55 2.64 -0.22
N HIS A 424 16.11 3.43 -1.21
CA HIS A 424 14.81 4.10 -1.17
C HIS A 424 13.64 3.10 -1.16
N PHE A 425 13.70 2.06 -2.00
CA PHE A 425 12.68 1.00 -1.98
C PHE A 425 12.64 0.26 -0.64
N LEU A 426 13.80 -0.02 -0.04
CA LEU A 426 13.85 -0.63 1.28
C LEU A 426 13.22 0.27 2.35
N LEU A 427 13.50 1.58 2.34
CA LEU A 427 12.87 2.53 3.27
C LEU A 427 11.36 2.59 3.10
N CYS A 428 10.85 2.57 1.87
CA CYS A 428 9.42 2.48 1.59
C CYS A 428 8.84 1.14 2.07
N PHE A 429 9.56 0.02 1.90
CA PHE A 429 9.11 -1.29 2.38
C PHE A 429 9.07 -1.37 3.91
N MET A 430 10.06 -0.81 4.61
CA MET A 430 10.05 -0.68 6.07
C MET A 430 8.88 0.18 6.55
N ALA A 431 8.63 1.32 5.91
CA ALA A 431 7.51 2.20 6.22
C ALA A 431 6.16 1.48 6.03
N LEU A 432 6.01 0.76 4.91
CA LEU A 432 4.84 -0.04 4.61
C LEU A 432 4.60 -1.13 5.67
N ALA A 433 5.66 -1.84 6.08
CA ALA A 433 5.58 -2.84 7.12
C ALA A 433 5.09 -2.25 8.44
N LEU A 434 5.65 -1.11 8.87
CA LEU A 434 5.21 -0.46 10.10
C LEU A 434 3.76 0.02 10.04
N ILE A 435 3.31 0.59 8.92
CA ILE A 435 1.89 0.95 8.72
C ILE A 435 1.01 -0.28 8.88
N ARG A 436 1.35 -1.39 8.20
CA ARG A 436 0.57 -2.64 8.26
C ARG A 436 0.61 -3.30 9.64
N PHE A 437 1.72 -3.25 10.36
CA PHE A 437 1.82 -3.79 11.72
C PHE A 437 0.98 -2.99 12.71
N VAL A 438 1.01 -1.65 12.62
CA VAL A 438 0.15 -0.79 13.44
C VAL A 438 -1.32 -1.04 13.09
N GLU A 439 -1.69 -1.02 11.82
CA GLU A 439 -3.06 -1.29 11.36
C GLU A 439 -3.57 -2.66 11.84
N PHE A 440 -2.75 -3.71 11.69
CA PHE A 440 -3.10 -5.05 12.15
C PHE A 440 -3.29 -5.09 13.67
N THR A 441 -2.39 -4.47 14.43
CA THR A 441 -2.50 -4.39 15.90
C THR A 441 -3.76 -3.62 16.34
N LEU A 442 -4.11 -2.53 15.66
CA LEU A 442 -5.34 -1.79 15.97
C LEU A 442 -6.58 -2.63 15.66
N LYS A 443 -6.59 -3.31 14.51
CA LYS A 443 -7.70 -4.18 14.09
C LYS A 443 -7.92 -5.35 15.06
N THR A 444 -6.86 -5.99 15.54
CA THR A 444 -6.97 -7.09 16.51
C THR A 444 -7.44 -6.61 17.88
N ASN A 445 -7.23 -5.33 18.21
CA ASN A 445 -7.79 -4.66 19.38
C ASN A 445 -9.16 -4.01 19.12
N GLN A 446 -9.85 -4.36 18.02
CA GLN A 446 -11.18 -3.84 17.65
C GLN A 446 -11.24 -2.32 17.40
N ILE A 447 -10.10 -1.70 17.12
CA ILE A 447 -10.00 -0.27 16.76
C ILE A 447 -10.01 -0.18 15.23
N LEU A 448 -11.15 0.22 14.66
CA LEU A 448 -11.32 0.42 13.22
C LEU A 448 -10.89 1.83 12.82
N LEU A 449 -9.58 2.02 12.63
CA LEU A 449 -9.01 3.30 12.22
C LEU A 449 -8.11 3.11 10.99
N PRO A 450 -8.57 3.50 9.79
CA PRO A 450 -7.78 3.45 8.57
C PRO A 450 -6.46 4.23 8.69
N PRO A 451 -5.37 3.82 8.02
CA PRO A 451 -4.07 4.48 8.09
C PRO A 451 -4.11 5.99 7.78
N GLU A 452 -4.95 6.42 6.83
CA GLU A 452 -5.12 7.83 6.47
C GLU A 452 -5.72 8.64 7.62
N GLN A 453 -6.72 8.09 8.30
CA GLN A 453 -7.35 8.75 9.45
C GLN A 453 -6.39 8.80 10.64
N LEU A 454 -5.65 7.72 10.90
CA LEU A 454 -4.61 7.72 11.92
C LEU A 454 -3.56 8.80 11.63
N SER A 455 -3.08 8.90 10.39
CA SER A 455 -2.13 9.94 9.99
C SER A 455 -2.66 11.35 10.29
N LEU A 456 -3.91 11.66 9.94
CA LEU A 456 -4.53 12.96 10.23
C LEU A 456 -4.60 13.27 11.74
N LEU A 457 -4.88 12.27 12.58
CA LEU A 457 -4.87 12.43 14.03
C LEU A 457 -3.46 12.65 14.56
N LEU A 458 -2.48 11.89 14.07
CA LEU A 458 -1.09 12.02 14.49
C LEU A 458 -0.50 13.39 14.14
N HIS A 459 -0.87 13.99 13.00
CA HIS A 459 -0.48 15.36 12.65
C HIS A 459 -0.91 16.40 13.71
N ARG A 460 -2.01 16.16 14.42
CA ARG A 460 -2.51 17.04 15.49
C ARG A 460 -1.79 16.84 16.82
N MET A 461 -0.94 15.82 16.94
CA MET A 461 -0.20 15.52 18.16
C MET A 461 1.08 16.35 18.25
N ARG A 462 1.00 17.53 18.89
CA ARG A 462 2.12 18.47 18.99
C ARG A 462 2.58 18.72 20.42
N LYS A 463 3.87 19.01 20.55
CA LYS A 463 4.53 19.49 21.75
C LYS A 463 5.14 20.86 21.51
N VAL A 464 5.10 21.70 22.54
CA VAL A 464 5.78 22.98 22.59
C VAL A 464 6.95 22.85 23.54
N ARG A 465 8.17 23.09 23.04
CA ARG A 465 9.38 23.19 23.85
C ARG A 465 9.71 24.66 24.10
N VAL A 466 9.87 25.02 25.36
CA VAL A 466 10.32 26.33 25.81
C VAL A 466 11.68 26.16 26.48
N THR A 467 12.63 27.00 26.11
CA THR A 467 13.94 27.10 26.77
C THR A 467 13.98 28.40 27.55
N ASN A 468 14.28 28.34 28.84
CA ASN A 468 14.44 29.54 29.65
C ASN A 468 15.88 30.09 29.55
N LYS A 469 16.10 31.29 30.12
CA LYS A 469 17.43 31.91 30.24
C LYS A 469 18.50 31.03 30.89
N ASP A 470 18.11 30.13 31.78
CA ASP A 470 19.01 29.18 32.46
C ASP A 470 19.29 27.92 31.60
N ASN A 471 18.91 27.94 30.31
CA ASN A 471 19.01 26.85 29.36
C ASN A 471 18.30 25.56 29.80
N GLN A 472 17.25 25.68 30.63
CA GLN A 472 16.40 24.57 31.03
C GLN A 472 15.25 24.40 30.03
N HIS A 473 14.91 23.14 29.73
CA HIS A 473 13.87 22.83 28.75
C HIS A 473 12.57 22.40 29.42
N PHE A 474 11.46 22.97 28.95
CA PHE A 474 10.10 22.61 29.35
C PHE A 474 9.33 22.15 28.15
N GLU A 475 8.65 21.01 28.26
CA GLU A 475 7.77 20.50 27.22
C GLU A 475 6.32 20.50 27.66
N ILE A 476 5.46 20.94 26.75
CA ILE A 476 4.03 21.05 26.98
C ILE A 476 3.31 20.36 25.83
N LEU A 477 2.42 19.44 26.17
CA LEU A 477 1.56 18.78 25.21
C LEU A 477 0.41 19.71 24.83
N GLU A 478 0.23 20.00 23.54
CA GLU A 478 -1.00 20.62 23.05
C GLU A 478 -2.18 19.67 23.26
N ASP A 479 -3.41 20.18 23.32
CA ASP A 479 -4.60 19.36 23.57
C ASP A 479 -4.75 18.31 22.44
N PRO A 480 -4.48 17.02 22.74
CA PRO A 480 -4.41 15.99 21.70
C PRO A 480 -5.81 15.47 21.35
N PRO A 481 -6.01 14.90 20.14
CA PRO A 481 -7.26 14.22 19.81
C PRO A 481 -7.55 13.08 20.80
N ASN A 482 -8.76 13.05 21.36
CA ASN A 482 -9.19 12.01 22.32
C ASN A 482 -9.20 10.61 21.68
N GLU A 483 -9.40 10.56 20.36
CA GLU A 483 -9.39 9.36 19.52
C GLU A 483 -8.04 8.65 19.51
N LEU A 484 -6.94 9.33 19.89
CA LEU A 484 -5.61 8.70 19.99
C LEU A 484 -5.41 7.92 21.29
N MET A 485 -6.21 8.14 22.34
CA MET A 485 -6.03 7.44 23.62
C MET A 485 -6.16 5.92 23.48
N PRO A 486 -7.19 5.37 22.80
CA PRO A 486 -7.28 3.92 22.57
C PRO A 486 -6.13 3.40 21.71
N VAL A 487 -5.66 4.19 20.72
CA VAL A 487 -4.51 3.84 19.86
C VAL A 487 -3.24 3.65 20.69
N TYR A 488 -2.92 4.61 21.57
CA TYR A 488 -1.74 4.54 22.42
C TYR A 488 -1.83 3.36 23.41
N GLN A 489 -3.02 3.09 23.96
CA GLN A 489 -3.24 1.94 24.83
C GLN A 489 -3.03 0.60 24.11
N ALA A 490 -3.65 0.41 22.93
CA ALA A 490 -3.51 -0.80 22.13
C ALA A 490 -2.06 -1.07 21.71
N LEU A 491 -1.32 -0.01 21.40
CA LEU A 491 0.11 -0.08 21.02
C LEU A 491 1.05 -0.09 22.24
N LYS A 492 0.53 -0.07 23.47
CA LYS A 492 1.31 -0.03 24.72
C LYS A 492 2.30 1.14 24.77
N ILE A 493 1.87 2.30 24.28
CA ILE A 493 2.61 3.56 24.27
C ILE A 493 2.21 4.35 25.51
N LYS A 494 3.19 4.87 26.25
CA LYS A 494 2.93 5.71 27.42
C LYS A 494 2.36 7.06 26.97
N TRP A 495 1.20 7.42 27.49
CA TRP A 495 0.61 8.74 27.23
C TRP A 495 1.47 9.87 27.83
N HIS A 496 1.66 10.94 27.07
CA HIS A 496 2.46 12.10 27.51
C HIS A 496 1.81 12.82 28.69
N LYS A 497 2.62 13.31 29.63
CA LYS A 497 2.15 14.27 30.63
C LYS A 497 1.88 15.61 29.94
N LYS A 498 0.84 16.34 30.38
CA LYS A 498 0.54 17.68 29.84
C LYS A 498 1.70 18.66 30.01
N PHE A 499 2.49 18.50 31.07
CA PHE A 499 3.68 19.28 31.36
C PHE A 499 4.84 18.37 31.79
N GLN A 500 6.03 18.61 31.24
CA GLN A 500 7.26 17.91 31.58
C GLN A 500 8.45 18.87 31.66
N TYR A 501 9.22 18.77 32.73
CA TYR A 501 10.52 19.43 32.86
C TYR A 501 11.62 18.49 32.37
N LEU A 502 12.52 19.01 31.54
CA LEU A 502 13.70 18.32 31.03
C LEU A 502 14.93 19.07 31.56
N PRO A 503 15.53 18.62 32.68
CA PRO A 503 16.80 19.19 33.13
C PRO A 503 17.86 18.95 32.06
N CYS A 504 18.65 19.97 31.73
CA CYS A 504 19.86 19.75 30.94
C CYS A 504 20.81 18.85 31.73
N LEU A 505 21.28 17.78 31.07
CA LEU A 505 22.37 16.93 31.54
C LEU A 505 23.71 17.57 31.22
#